data_AF-Q1JW35-F1
#
_entry.id   AF-Q1JW35-F1
#
_cell.length_a   1.000
_cell.length_b   1.000
_cell.length_c   1.000
_cell.angle_alpha   90.00
_cell.angle_beta   90.00
_cell.angle_gamma   90.00
#
_symmetry.space_group_name_H-M   'P 1'
#
loop_
_entity.id
_entity.type
_entity.pdbx_description
1 polymer ?
#
loop_
_entity_poly.entity_id
_entity_poly.type
_entity_poly.pdbx_seq_one_letter_code
_entity_poly.pdbx_strand_id
1 'polypeptide(L)'
;MTEIKEKTYLVIVQCHIVQERCSGFHCEKALYDRTGGFAVYPETINFRSLSLTCGGCCGRALHRKLTNLIRQAQKRDGISKEDIVVHLSSCITKDNYHAPTCPHLDYLKTLIGKLGLDLVEDTWISKTAEKRRQEGLYRNNQCMKETPHG
;
A
#
# COMPACT_ATOMS: atom_id res chain seq x y z
N MET A 1 2.71 -13.72 9.58
CA MET A 1 1.38 -13.55 8.96
C MET A 1 0.26 -13.44 9.99
N THR A 2 0.34 -14.14 11.12
CA THR A 2 -0.57 -14.00 12.28
C THR A 2 -0.57 -12.58 12.85
N GLU A 3 0.60 -11.95 12.99
CA GLU A 3 0.75 -10.59 13.54
C GLU A 3 0.09 -9.47 12.72
N ILE A 4 -0.06 -9.63 11.40
CA ILE A 4 -0.68 -8.60 10.54
C ILE A 4 -2.19 -8.56 10.79
N LYS A 5 -2.81 -9.71 11.07
CA LYS A 5 -4.26 -9.78 11.26
C LYS A 5 -4.73 -9.02 12.50
N GLU A 6 -3.85 -8.86 13.48
CA GLU A 6 -4.13 -8.24 14.78
C GLU A 6 -3.88 -6.73 14.78
N LYS A 7 -3.37 -6.16 13.68
CA LYS A 7 -3.07 -4.72 13.58
C LYS A 7 -4.36 -3.91 13.64
N THR A 8 -4.33 -2.85 14.44
CA THR A 8 -5.50 -2.00 14.70
C THR A 8 -5.42 -0.63 14.03
N TYR A 9 -4.30 -0.32 13.36
CA TYR A 9 -4.12 0.92 12.62
C TYR A 9 -3.58 0.69 11.21
N LEU A 10 -4.40 0.94 10.20
CA LEU A 10 -4.05 0.73 8.79
C LEU A 10 -3.66 2.06 8.12
N VAL A 11 -2.52 2.08 7.45
CA VAL A 11 -2.07 3.23 6.65
C VAL A 11 -2.11 2.86 5.19
N ILE A 12 -3.06 3.43 4.46
CA ILE A 12 -3.22 3.16 3.03
C ILE A 12 -2.41 4.20 2.24
N VAL A 13 -1.38 3.73 1.54
CA VAL A 13 -0.48 4.57 0.75
C VAL A 13 -0.84 4.44 -0.73
N GLN A 14 -1.18 5.56 -1.36
CA GLN A 14 -1.54 5.62 -2.77
C GLN A 14 -0.49 6.39 -3.57
N CYS A 15 -0.36 6.10 -4.87
CA CYS A 15 0.51 6.87 -5.74
C CYS A 15 0.02 8.32 -5.83
N HIS A 16 0.91 9.28 -5.61
CA HIS A 16 0.60 10.70 -5.65
C HIS A 16 0.07 11.14 -7.02
N ILE A 17 0.76 10.75 -8.10
CA ILE A 17 0.39 11.10 -9.48
C ILE A 17 -0.95 10.47 -9.85
N VAL A 18 -1.19 9.20 -9.48
CA VAL A 18 -2.48 8.55 -9.77
C VAL A 18 -3.63 9.23 -9.02
N GLN A 19 -3.39 9.72 -7.81
CA GLN A 19 -4.37 10.44 -6.98
C GLN A 19 -4.70 11.86 -7.47
N GLU A 20 -3.97 12.41 -8.45
CA GLU A 20 -4.39 13.64 -9.13
C GLU A 20 -5.72 13.46 -9.90
N ARG A 21 -6.09 12.20 -10.21
CA ARG A 21 -7.40 11.85 -10.80
C ARG A 21 -8.19 10.80 -10.03
N CYS A 22 -7.51 9.92 -9.29
CA CYS A 22 -8.16 8.86 -8.53
C CYS A 22 -8.53 9.39 -7.15
N SER A 23 -9.80 9.33 -6.77
CA SER A 23 -10.26 9.75 -5.43
C SER A 23 -9.94 8.75 -4.32
N GLY A 24 -9.47 7.55 -4.68
CA GLY A 24 -9.27 6.46 -3.72
C GLY A 24 -10.55 5.71 -3.33
N PHE A 25 -11.70 6.05 -3.90
CA PHE A 25 -13.00 5.44 -3.60
C PHE A 25 -12.98 3.91 -3.58
N HIS A 26 -12.38 3.26 -4.58
CA HIS A 26 -12.32 1.80 -4.60
C HIS A 26 -11.40 1.19 -3.53
N CYS A 27 -10.35 1.91 -3.11
CA CYS A 27 -9.51 1.44 -2.01
C CYS A 27 -10.27 1.50 -0.69
N GLU A 28 -11.06 2.58 -0.49
CA GLU A 28 -11.93 2.73 0.68
C GLU A 28 -13.03 1.66 0.68
N LYS A 29 -13.75 1.46 -0.42
CA LYS A 29 -14.72 0.37 -0.53
C LYS A 29 -14.10 -1.01 -0.26
N ALA A 30 -12.92 -1.28 -0.81
CA ALA A 30 -12.24 -2.56 -0.58
C ALA A 30 -11.89 -2.77 0.89
N LEU A 31 -11.54 -1.69 1.61
CA LEU A 31 -11.30 -1.72 3.05
C LEU A 31 -12.60 -2.05 3.79
N TYR A 32 -13.68 -1.34 3.49
CA TYR A 32 -14.99 -1.54 4.10
C TYR A 32 -15.51 -2.98 3.90
N ASP A 33 -15.48 -3.46 2.66
CA ASP A 33 -15.96 -4.80 2.29
C ASP A 33 -14.96 -5.93 2.64
N ARG A 34 -13.79 -5.61 3.21
CA ARG A 34 -12.69 -6.55 3.49
C ARG A 34 -12.31 -7.41 2.26
N THR A 35 -12.15 -6.77 1.11
CA THR A 35 -11.79 -7.44 -0.16
C THR A 35 -10.40 -7.09 -0.65
N GLY A 36 -9.91 -7.83 -1.65
CA GLY A 36 -8.59 -7.60 -2.25
C GLY A 36 -7.46 -7.74 -1.22
N GLY A 37 -6.59 -6.74 -1.14
CA GLY A 37 -5.47 -6.70 -0.18
C GLY A 37 -5.92 -6.66 1.30
N PHE A 38 -7.20 -6.41 1.58
CA PHE A 38 -7.74 -6.36 2.94
C PHE A 38 -8.43 -7.66 3.39
N ALA A 39 -8.51 -8.68 2.53
CA ALA A 39 -9.18 -9.95 2.85
C ALA A 39 -8.48 -10.75 3.98
N VAL A 40 -7.26 -10.35 4.36
CA VAL A 40 -6.49 -10.95 5.45
C VAL A 40 -7.03 -10.58 6.82
N TYR A 41 -7.73 -9.44 6.95
CA TYR A 41 -8.22 -8.92 8.23
C TYR A 41 -9.60 -9.49 8.57
N PRO A 42 -9.81 -9.99 9.79
CA PRO A 42 -11.12 -10.46 10.22
C PRO A 42 -12.11 -9.29 10.36
N GLU A 43 -13.40 -9.59 10.18
CA GLU A 43 -14.49 -8.62 10.36
C GLU A 43 -14.64 -8.17 11.82
N THR A 44 -14.17 -8.97 12.77
CA THR A 44 -14.28 -8.71 14.21
C THR A 44 -13.34 -7.62 14.72
N ILE A 45 -12.34 -7.20 13.92
CA ILE A 45 -11.39 -6.17 14.33
C ILE A 45 -11.86 -4.79 13.84
N ASN A 46 -12.07 -3.91 14.81
CA ASN A 46 -12.20 -2.48 14.57
C ASN A 46 -10.81 -1.87 14.45
N PHE A 47 -10.48 -1.40 13.26
CA PHE A 47 -9.26 -0.61 13.05
C PHE A 47 -9.58 0.84 12.74
N ARG A 48 -8.64 1.71 13.06
CA ARG A 48 -8.57 3.06 12.48
C ARG A 48 -7.78 2.98 11.18
N SER A 49 -8.14 3.82 10.23
CA SER A 49 -7.41 3.90 8.97
C SER A 49 -7.06 5.34 8.60
N LEU A 50 -5.87 5.52 8.03
CA LEU A 50 -5.43 6.79 7.45
C LEU A 50 -4.99 6.55 6.01
N SER A 51 -5.59 7.29 5.07
CA SER A 51 -5.13 7.32 3.69
C SER A 51 -4.14 8.46 3.47
N LEU A 52 -3.04 8.19 2.78
CA LEU A 52 -2.05 9.18 2.39
C LEU A 52 -1.44 8.82 1.04
N THR A 53 -0.86 9.81 0.37
CA THR A 53 -0.12 9.55 -0.88
C THR A 53 1.36 9.36 -0.59
N CYS A 54 2.10 8.72 -1.51
CA CYS A 54 3.55 8.60 -1.44
C CYS A 54 4.27 9.97 -1.45
N GLY A 55 3.54 11.05 -1.79
CA GLY A 55 4.03 12.42 -1.86
C GLY A 55 4.98 12.69 -3.03
N GLY A 56 4.87 11.88 -4.08
CA GLY A 56 5.70 11.98 -5.28
C GLY A 56 6.98 11.14 -5.21
N CYS A 57 7.66 11.03 -6.35
CA CYS A 57 8.90 10.29 -6.45
C CYS A 57 10.03 11.05 -5.72
N CYS A 58 10.93 10.39 -4.97
CA CYS A 58 11.12 8.95 -4.83
C CYS A 58 10.57 8.34 -3.52
N GLY A 59 9.66 9.00 -2.79
CA GLY A 59 9.09 8.46 -1.54
C GLY A 59 9.70 8.99 -0.23
N ARG A 60 10.63 9.96 -0.30
CA ARG A 60 11.11 10.67 0.90
C ARG A 60 9.99 11.40 1.64
N ALA A 61 8.98 11.90 0.92
CA ALA A 61 7.80 12.51 1.51
C ALA A 61 7.00 11.50 2.34
N LEU A 62 6.80 10.28 1.81
CA LEU A 62 6.18 9.17 2.55
C LEU A 62 6.94 8.88 3.85
N HIS A 63 8.26 8.72 3.78
CA HIS A 63 9.06 8.44 4.98
C HIS A 63 8.84 9.51 6.07
N ARG A 64 8.90 10.80 5.72
CA ARG A 64 8.65 11.89 6.69
C ARG A 64 7.23 11.87 7.27
N LYS A 65 6.22 11.57 6.44
CA LYS A 65 4.82 11.43 6.88
C LYS A 65 4.67 10.28 7.88
N LEU A 66 5.26 9.12 7.59
CA LEU A 66 5.23 7.96 8.47
C LEU A 66 5.99 8.21 9.78
N THR A 67 7.17 8.83 9.74
CA THR A 67 7.90 9.26 10.95
C THR A 67 7.05 10.20 11.81
N ASN A 68 6.35 11.15 11.19
CA ASN A 68 5.45 12.03 11.92
C ASN A 68 4.27 11.27 12.51
N LEU A 69 3.65 10.37 11.75
CA LEU A 69 2.53 9.54 12.18
C LEU A 69 2.89 8.71 13.41
N ILE A 70 3.98 7.93 13.36
CA ILE A 70 4.42 7.10 14.51
C ILE A 70 4.53 7.95 15.77
N ARG A 71 5.18 9.12 15.68
CA ARG A 71 5.37 10.02 16.81
C ARG A 71 4.04 10.57 17.33
N GLN A 72 3.12 10.97 16.45
CA GLN A 72 1.84 11.56 16.87
C GLN A 72 0.89 10.49 17.41
N ALA A 73 0.79 9.34 16.76
CA ALA A 73 -0.05 8.23 17.17
C ALA A 73 0.33 7.75 18.59
N GLN A 74 1.63 7.57 18.85
CA GLN A 74 2.10 7.22 20.19
C GLN A 74 1.82 8.33 21.21
N LYS A 75 2.14 9.59 20.87
CA LYS A 75 2.03 10.72 21.81
C LYS A 75 0.58 11.05 22.19
N ARG A 76 -0.35 10.93 21.24
CA ARG A 76 -1.74 11.37 21.40
C ARG A 76 -2.66 10.26 21.84
N ASP A 77 -2.46 9.07 21.28
CA ASP A 77 -3.42 7.97 21.36
C ASP A 77 -2.78 6.68 21.93
N GLY A 78 -1.48 6.67 22.24
CA GLY A 78 -0.78 5.49 22.75
C GLY A 78 -0.59 4.36 21.73
N ILE A 79 -0.82 4.63 20.45
CA ILE A 79 -0.71 3.63 19.36
C ILE A 79 0.76 3.47 19.00
N SER A 80 1.28 2.27 19.21
CA SER A 80 2.68 1.95 18.92
C SER A 80 2.88 1.60 17.45
N LYS A 81 4.13 1.61 16.99
CA LYS A 81 4.45 1.22 15.61
C LYS A 81 4.08 -0.25 15.33
N GLU A 82 4.07 -1.10 16.36
CA GLU A 82 3.65 -2.49 16.29
C GLU A 82 2.14 -2.63 16.04
N ASP A 83 1.32 -1.61 16.30
CA ASP A 83 -0.11 -1.61 15.98
C ASP A 83 -0.40 -1.17 14.53
N ILE A 84 0.62 -0.60 13.87
CA ILE A 84 0.52 0.05 12.56
C ILE A 84 0.98 -0.90 11.46
N VAL A 85 0.17 -1.00 10.40
CA VAL A 85 0.55 -1.66 9.14
C VAL A 85 0.33 -0.75 7.95
N VAL A 86 1.29 -0.74 7.04
CA VAL A 86 1.26 0.06 5.81
C VAL A 86 0.80 -0.80 4.64
N HIS A 87 -0.25 -0.36 3.95
CA HIS A 87 -0.67 -0.92 2.66
C HIS A 87 -0.13 -0.05 1.51
N LEU A 88 0.76 -0.60 0.69
CA LEU A 88 1.06 0.02 -0.60
C LEU A 88 -0.05 -0.37 -1.59
N SER A 89 -0.85 0.61 -2.03
CA SER A 89 -2.01 0.36 -2.88
C SER A 89 -1.66 -0.24 -4.22
N SER A 90 -2.64 -0.92 -4.84
CA SER A 90 -2.50 -1.57 -6.15
C SER A 90 -2.02 -0.65 -7.26
N CYS A 91 -2.24 0.67 -7.15
CA CYS A 91 -1.73 1.66 -8.10
C CYS A 91 -0.22 1.93 -7.99
N ILE A 92 0.42 1.49 -6.91
CA ILE A 92 1.88 1.50 -6.71
C ILE A 92 2.45 0.12 -7.08
N THR A 93 1.79 -0.95 -6.63
CA THR A 93 2.33 -2.32 -6.64
C THR A 93 2.02 -3.09 -7.92
N LYS A 94 1.06 -2.66 -8.75
CA LYS A 94 0.70 -3.37 -9.99
C LYS A 94 0.61 -2.45 -11.19
N ASP A 95 0.89 -3.03 -12.35
CA ASP A 95 0.55 -2.45 -13.65
C ASP A 95 -0.97 -2.43 -13.83
N ASN A 96 -1.51 -1.29 -14.24
CA ASN A 96 -2.93 -1.03 -14.35
C ASN A 96 -3.22 0.07 -15.37
N TYR A 97 -4.51 0.36 -15.59
CA TYR A 97 -4.94 1.39 -16.52
C TYR A 97 -4.30 2.76 -16.26
N HIS A 98 -3.98 3.07 -15.02
CA HIS A 98 -3.48 4.39 -14.68
C HIS A 98 -1.99 4.58 -14.92
N ALA A 99 -1.19 3.55 -14.66
CA ALA A 99 0.25 3.57 -14.73
C ALA A 99 0.80 2.14 -14.65
N PRO A 100 2.02 1.91 -15.18
CA PRO A 100 2.78 0.71 -14.86
C PRO A 100 3.09 0.65 -13.35
N THR A 101 3.63 -0.48 -12.91
CA THR A 101 4.12 -0.64 -11.53
C THR A 101 5.12 0.46 -11.19
N CYS A 102 5.06 0.99 -9.97
CA CYS A 102 5.93 2.08 -9.55
C CYS A 102 7.41 1.68 -9.67
N PRO A 103 8.26 2.45 -10.37
CA PRO A 103 9.68 2.14 -10.50
C PRO A 103 10.46 2.27 -9.18
N HIS A 104 9.86 2.88 -8.15
CA HIS A 104 10.46 3.04 -6.83
C HIS A 104 9.88 2.10 -5.77
N LEU A 105 9.13 1.07 -6.19
CA LEU A 105 8.46 0.15 -5.26
C LEU A 105 9.43 -0.39 -4.19
N ASP A 106 10.56 -0.98 -4.58
CA ASP A 106 11.51 -1.56 -3.62
C ASP A 106 12.16 -0.53 -2.71
N TYR A 107 12.38 0.68 -3.23
CA TYR A 107 12.89 1.77 -2.42
C TYR A 107 11.85 2.24 -1.38
N LEU A 108 10.56 2.29 -1.74
CA LEU A 108 9.48 2.56 -0.79
C LEU A 108 9.45 1.50 0.32
N LYS A 109 9.53 0.21 -0.02
CA LYS A 109 9.59 -0.88 0.96
C LYS A 109 10.77 -0.72 1.90
N THR A 110 11.95 -0.39 1.36
CA THR A 110 13.16 -0.12 2.15
C THR A 110 12.96 1.03 3.12
N LEU A 111 12.37 2.14 2.67
CA LEU A 111 12.10 3.30 3.53
C LEU A 111 11.11 2.99 4.65
N ILE A 112 10.06 2.19 4.37
CA ILE A 112 9.07 1.77 5.37
C ILE A 112 9.70 0.81 6.37
N GLY A 113 10.46 -0.18 5.90
CA GLY A 113 11.16 -1.15 6.74
C GLY A 113 12.18 -0.51 7.69
N LYS A 114 12.87 0.57 7.26
CA LYS A 114 13.77 1.35 8.14
C LYS A 114 13.05 2.01 9.32
N LEU A 115 11.74 2.21 9.24
CA LEU A 115 10.92 2.71 10.34
C LEU A 115 10.42 1.59 11.28
N GLY A 116 10.67 0.32 10.93
CA GLY A 116 10.19 -0.85 11.67
C GLY A 116 8.67 -1.03 11.60
N LEU A 117 8.05 -0.61 10.50
CA LEU A 117 6.62 -0.79 10.24
C LEU A 117 6.38 -2.05 9.40
N ASP A 118 5.30 -2.75 9.70
CA ASP A 118 4.82 -3.83 8.84
C ASP A 118 4.25 -3.30 7.53
N LEU A 119 4.37 -4.13 6.49
CA LEU A 119 4.01 -3.79 5.13
C LEU A 119 3.18 -4.90 4.50
N VAL A 120 2.09 -4.51 3.86
CA VAL A 120 1.27 -5.35 2.98
C VAL A 120 1.17 -4.67 1.61
N GLU A 121 1.11 -5.47 0.57
CA GLU A 121 0.88 -5.00 -0.79
C GLU A 121 -0.59 -5.11 -1.17
N ASP A 122 -0.99 -4.22 -2.05
CA ASP A 122 -2.30 -4.14 -2.67
C ASP A 122 -3.43 -3.63 -1.77
N THR A 123 -4.46 -3.15 -2.45
CA THR A 123 -5.74 -2.73 -1.87
C THR A 123 -6.86 -3.24 -2.77
N TRP A 124 -7.44 -2.39 -3.61
CA TRP A 124 -8.47 -2.79 -4.57
C TRP A 124 -7.86 -3.61 -5.71
N ILE A 125 -8.45 -4.77 -6.00
CA ILE A 125 -8.09 -5.60 -7.14
C ILE A 125 -9.18 -5.48 -8.21
N SER A 126 -8.91 -4.72 -9.27
CA SER A 126 -9.82 -4.59 -10.41
C SER A 126 -9.85 -5.88 -11.23
N LYS A 127 -11.04 -6.47 -11.39
CA LYS A 127 -11.26 -7.66 -12.26
C LYS A 127 -10.77 -7.42 -13.68
N THR A 128 -11.01 -6.23 -14.23
CA THR A 128 -10.58 -5.87 -15.58
C THR A 128 -9.06 -5.77 -15.69
N ALA A 129 -8.40 -5.16 -14.71
CA ALA A 129 -6.94 -5.06 -14.70
C ALA A 129 -6.30 -6.44 -14.51
N GLU A 130 -6.91 -7.31 -13.69
CA GLU A 130 -6.46 -8.67 -13.48
C GLU A 130 -6.58 -9.52 -14.75
N LYS A 131 -7.71 -9.43 -15.45
CA LYS A 131 -7.89 -10.06 -16.76
C LYS A 131 -6.82 -9.61 -17.76
N ARG A 132 -6.57 -8.29 -17.86
CA ARG A 132 -5.53 -7.75 -18.75
C ARG A 132 -4.12 -8.23 -18.39
N ARG A 133 -3.82 -8.41 -17.10
CA ARG A 133 -2.57 -9.01 -16.62
C ARG A 133 -2.45 -10.49 -17.00
N GLN A 134 -3.54 -11.25 -16.90
CA GLN A 134 -3.58 -12.66 -17.32
C GLN A 134 -3.43 -12.82 -18.84
N GLU A 135 -3.97 -11.88 -19.61
CA GLU A 135 -3.84 -11.80 -21.07
C GLU A 135 -2.46 -11.26 -21.53
N GLY A 136 -1.57 -10.89 -20.61
CA GLY A 136 -0.25 -10.33 -20.91
C GLY A 136 -0.26 -8.89 -21.43
N LEU A 137 -1.42 -8.22 -21.41
CA LEU A 137 -1.56 -6.80 -21.80
C LEU A 137 -0.99 -5.84 -20.76
N TYR A 138 -0.92 -6.28 -19.50
CA TYR A 138 -0.25 -5.59 -18.39
C TYR A 138 0.82 -6.48 -17.79
N ARG A 139 1.92 -5.88 -17.32
CA ARG A 139 3.04 -6.61 -16.73
C ARG A 139 2.65 -7.23 -15.39
N ASN A 140 3.03 -8.49 -15.19
CA ASN A 140 2.98 -9.15 -13.89
C ASN A 140 4.32 -8.97 -13.15
N ASN A 141 4.27 -8.73 -11.84
CA ASN A 141 5.44 -8.51 -10.98
C ASN A 141 6.49 -9.64 -11.03
N GLN A 142 6.14 -10.81 -11.56
CA GLN A 142 7.05 -11.95 -11.73
C GLN A 142 8.06 -11.78 -12.88
N CYS A 143 7.84 -10.85 -13.82
CA CYS A 143 8.66 -10.72 -15.03
C CYS A 143 9.91 -9.84 -14.87
N MET A 144 10.19 -9.28 -13.67
CA MET A 144 11.33 -8.37 -13.46
C MET A 144 12.63 -9.07 -13.01
N LYS A 145 12.66 -10.40 -12.86
CA LYS A 145 13.87 -11.11 -12.41
C LYS A 145 14.89 -11.40 -13.53
N GLU A 146 14.58 -11.07 -14.78
CA GLU A 146 15.42 -11.38 -15.93
C GLU A 146 15.76 -10.12 -16.73
N THR A 147 16.55 -9.23 -16.14
CA THR A 147 17.38 -8.32 -16.95
C THR A 147 18.80 -8.36 -16.40
N PRO A 148 19.73 -9.11 -17.04
CA PRO A 148 21.13 -8.99 -16.71
C PRO A 148 21.54 -7.57 -17.08
N HIS A 149 21.96 -6.80 -16.07
CA HIS A 149 22.69 -5.56 -16.32
C HIS A 149 24.06 -5.99 -16.86
N GLY A 150 24.23 -5.87 -18.17
CA GLY A 150 25.53 -5.93 -18.82
C GLY A 150 26.37 -4.70 -18.54
#